data_AF-A0A2V8EYY9-F1
#
_entry.id   AF-A0A2V8EYY9-F1
#
_cell.length_a   1.000
_cell.length_b   1.000
_cell.length_c   1.000
_cell.angle_alpha   90.00
_cell.angle_beta   90.00
_cell.angle_gamma   90.00
#
_symmetry.space_group_name_H-M   'P 1'
#
loop_
_entity.id
_entity.type
_entity.pdbx_description
1 polymer ?
#
loop_
_entity_poly.entity_id
_entity_poly.type
_entity_poly.pdbx_seq_one_letter_code
_entity_poly.pdbx_strand_id
1 'polypeptide(L)'
;MLVGLFAGVMLGGAVLAQPAPGGGGAQQAGAGGAAQPGGGGGAPQISPALRDRVTREGRVRVIVHLKPQTGPHVPEGTLPAGAVIAQRNAIAAASARVISRLSASDHSIVRQFNTVGFLALEVNARGLAALEADTTNVAAVTADVLARPVEAPNVSLVQGDQVWDVGYDGSGTVIAVLDTGVDSTHPFLAGKVVE
;
A
#
# COMPACT_ATOMS: atom_id res chain seq x y z
N MET A 1 9.36 60.11 13.75
CA MET A 1 8.81 61.30 13.06
C MET A 1 9.28 61.24 11.62
N LEU A 2 8.50 61.32 10.56
CA LEU A 2 7.06 61.47 10.33
C LEU A 2 6.91 61.29 8.79
N VAL A 3 5.97 60.46 8.32
CA VAL A 3 5.03 60.61 7.16
C VAL A 3 5.54 61.31 5.87
N GLY A 4 5.25 60.91 4.62
CA GLY A 4 4.22 60.09 3.96
C GLY A 4 4.45 60.21 2.42
N LEU A 5 4.10 59.23 1.57
CA LEU A 5 2.79 58.84 1.02
C LEU A 5 2.41 59.54 -0.32
N PHE A 6 2.42 58.72 -1.40
CA PHE A 6 1.58 58.66 -2.62
C PHE A 6 1.37 59.87 -3.56
N ALA A 7 1.54 59.64 -4.87
CA ALA A 7 0.44 59.59 -5.85
C ALA A 7 0.96 59.28 -7.28
N GLY A 8 0.25 58.39 -7.98
CA GLY A 8 0.52 58.05 -9.38
C GLY A 8 -0.51 57.06 -9.92
N VAL A 9 -1.73 57.56 -10.14
CA VAL A 9 -2.84 56.86 -10.80
C VAL A 9 -2.62 56.88 -12.32
N MET A 10 -2.82 55.76 -13.00
CA MET A 10 -3.42 55.75 -14.35
C MET A 10 -4.34 54.54 -14.54
N LEU A 11 -5.55 54.85 -15.00
CA LEU A 11 -6.66 53.99 -15.37
C LEU A 11 -6.33 53.08 -16.55
N GLY A 12 -6.99 51.92 -16.63
CA GLY A 12 -7.15 51.22 -17.90
C GLY A 12 -7.89 49.88 -17.80
N GLY A 13 -9.19 49.88 -18.10
CA GLY A 13 -9.85 48.81 -18.84
C GLY A 13 -10.32 47.57 -18.07
N ALA A 14 -11.61 47.53 -17.79
CA ALA A 14 -12.35 46.31 -17.47
C ALA A 14 -12.58 45.46 -18.74
N VAL A 15 -12.42 44.14 -18.65
CA VAL A 15 -13.24 43.15 -19.37
C VAL A 15 -13.46 41.96 -18.45
N LEU A 16 -14.73 41.74 -18.12
CA LEU A 16 -15.26 40.52 -17.52
C LEU A 16 -15.31 39.45 -18.61
N ALA A 17 -14.61 38.33 -18.43
CA ALA A 17 -14.81 37.13 -19.25
C ALA A 17 -15.52 36.07 -18.41
N GLN A 18 -16.79 35.84 -18.74
CA GLN A 18 -17.60 34.71 -18.27
C GLN A 18 -17.08 33.40 -18.91
N PRO A 19 -17.09 32.26 -18.21
CA PRO A 19 -16.90 30.96 -18.84
C PRO A 19 -18.24 30.42 -19.38
N ALA A 20 -18.29 30.13 -20.69
CA ALA A 20 -19.35 29.38 -21.34
C ALA A 20 -19.08 27.86 -21.28
N PRO A 21 -20.11 26.99 -21.43
CA PRO A 21 -20.06 25.58 -21.09
C PRO A 21 -19.79 24.66 -22.30
N GLY A 22 -19.12 23.53 -22.04
CA GLY A 22 -18.96 22.39 -22.95
C GLY A 22 -17.90 21.47 -22.35
N GLY A 23 -18.14 20.23 -21.96
CA GLY A 23 -18.90 19.20 -22.66
C GLY A 23 -17.89 18.20 -23.23
N GLY A 24 -17.41 17.27 -22.40
CA GLY A 24 -16.45 16.24 -22.81
C GLY A 24 -16.18 15.26 -21.67
N GLY A 25 -16.58 14.01 -21.87
CA GLY A 25 -16.74 13.00 -20.82
C GLY A 25 -15.51 12.77 -19.95
N ALA A 26 -15.72 12.88 -18.64
CA ALA A 26 -14.88 12.21 -17.65
C ALA A 26 -15.14 10.71 -17.75
N GLN A 27 -14.35 10.05 -18.61
CA GLN A 27 -14.24 8.62 -18.66
C GLN A 27 -13.74 8.15 -17.29
N GLN A 28 -14.58 7.37 -16.60
CA GLN A 28 -14.27 6.70 -15.35
C GLN A 28 -12.96 5.92 -15.51
N ALA A 29 -11.87 6.50 -15.04
CA ALA A 29 -10.68 5.74 -14.70
C ALA A 29 -11.06 4.89 -13.50
N GLY A 30 -11.37 3.62 -13.77
CA GLY A 30 -11.55 2.59 -12.77
C GLY A 30 -10.25 2.44 -11.99
N ALA A 31 -10.11 3.26 -10.94
CA ALA A 31 -9.28 2.92 -9.81
C ALA A 31 -9.87 1.63 -9.26
N GLY A 32 -9.21 0.50 -9.56
CA GLY A 32 -9.38 -0.74 -8.80
C GLY A 32 -8.95 -0.43 -7.38
N GLY A 33 -9.88 0.16 -6.62
CA GLY A 33 -9.70 0.47 -5.22
C GLY A 33 -9.35 -0.83 -4.54
N ALA A 34 -8.17 -0.84 -3.90
CA ALA A 34 -7.90 -1.76 -2.84
C ALA A 34 -9.05 -1.59 -1.84
N ALA A 35 -10.02 -2.50 -1.90
CA ALA A 35 -11.14 -2.51 -0.98
C ALA A 35 -10.55 -2.67 0.41
N GLN A 36 -10.48 -1.58 1.16
CA GLN A 36 -10.33 -1.64 2.61
C GLN A 36 -11.50 -2.47 3.13
N PRO A 37 -11.27 -3.61 3.79
CA PRO A 37 -12.36 -4.34 4.39
C PRO A 37 -12.90 -3.49 5.55
N GLY A 38 -14.11 -2.97 5.38
CA GLY A 38 -14.89 -2.38 6.46
C GLY A 38 -14.98 -3.37 7.62
N GLY A 39 -14.69 -2.88 8.82
CA GLY A 39 -14.75 -3.68 10.04
C GLY A 39 -16.18 -4.13 10.34
N GLY A 40 -16.30 -5.36 10.86
CA GLY A 40 -17.49 -5.85 11.56
C GLY A 40 -17.90 -7.25 11.17
N GLY A 41 -17.58 -8.24 12.02
CA GLY A 41 -18.32 -9.51 12.22
C GLY A 41 -18.61 -10.44 11.03
N GLY A 42 -18.17 -10.11 9.82
CA GLY A 42 -18.51 -10.84 8.60
C GLY A 42 -17.58 -12.02 8.32
N ALA A 43 -18.12 -12.98 7.56
CA ALA A 43 -17.34 -14.08 6.99
C ALA A 43 -16.13 -13.55 6.20
N PRO A 44 -15.01 -14.29 6.16
CA PRO A 44 -13.84 -13.94 5.37
C PRO A 44 -14.22 -13.57 3.93
N GLN A 45 -13.68 -12.47 3.44
CA GLN A 45 -13.91 -12.05 2.06
C GLN A 45 -12.97 -12.83 1.13
N ILE A 46 -13.55 -13.67 0.26
CA ILE A 46 -12.82 -14.51 -0.69
C ILE A 46 -13.50 -14.42 -2.07
N SER A 47 -12.74 -14.06 -3.10
CA SER A 47 -13.29 -13.92 -4.45
C SER A 47 -13.67 -15.28 -5.07
N PRO A 48 -14.76 -15.36 -5.86
CA PRO A 48 -15.10 -16.58 -6.61
C PRO A 48 -13.95 -17.06 -7.51
N ALA A 49 -13.25 -16.12 -8.15
CA ALA A 49 -12.10 -16.42 -9.01
C ALA A 49 -10.99 -17.19 -8.29
N LEU A 50 -10.78 -16.95 -6.98
CA LEU A 50 -9.80 -17.70 -6.21
C LEU A 50 -10.24 -19.16 -5.96
N ARG A 51 -11.55 -19.38 -5.74
CA ARG A 51 -12.14 -20.72 -5.58
C ARG A 51 -12.05 -21.53 -6.89
N ASP A 52 -12.31 -20.87 -8.01
CA ASP A 52 -12.18 -21.51 -9.34
C ASP A 52 -10.72 -21.87 -9.61
N ARG A 53 -9.80 -20.96 -9.27
CA ARG A 53 -8.37 -21.17 -9.47
C ARG A 53 -7.82 -22.34 -8.66
N VAL A 54 -8.18 -22.46 -7.38
CA VAL A 54 -7.72 -23.61 -6.56
C VAL A 54 -8.28 -24.94 -7.06
N THR A 55 -9.49 -24.94 -7.63
CA THR A 55 -10.09 -26.14 -8.22
C THR A 55 -9.34 -26.58 -9.48
N ARG A 56 -8.90 -25.62 -10.29
CA ARG A 56 -8.18 -25.88 -11.54
C ARG A 56 -6.70 -26.22 -11.34
N GLU A 57 -6.02 -25.50 -10.45
CA GLU A 57 -4.56 -25.58 -10.24
C GLU A 57 -4.18 -26.53 -9.08
N GLY A 58 -5.16 -26.97 -8.28
CA GLY A 58 -4.96 -27.84 -7.12
C GLY A 58 -4.40 -27.13 -5.89
N ARG A 59 -3.43 -26.22 -6.10
CA ARG A 59 -2.88 -25.31 -5.10
C ARG A 59 -2.71 -23.90 -5.65
N VAL A 60 -2.90 -22.92 -4.78
CA VAL A 60 -2.75 -21.50 -5.12
C VAL A 60 -2.04 -20.75 -4.01
N ARG A 61 -1.20 -19.77 -4.37
CA ARG A 61 -0.63 -18.82 -3.42
C ARG A 61 -1.66 -17.75 -3.05
N VAL A 62 -1.78 -17.49 -1.77
CA VAL A 62 -2.74 -16.56 -1.18
C VAL A 62 -2.08 -15.69 -0.14
N ILE A 63 -2.62 -14.49 0.02
CA ILE A 63 -2.32 -13.59 1.13
C ILE A 63 -3.54 -13.58 2.05
N VAL A 64 -3.36 -14.06 3.27
CA VAL A 64 -4.38 -14.11 4.31
C VAL A 64 -4.29 -12.84 5.14
N HIS A 65 -5.40 -12.09 5.20
CA HIS A 65 -5.54 -10.91 6.03
C HIS A 65 -5.98 -11.36 7.42
N LEU A 66 -5.13 -11.15 8.42
CA LEU A 66 -5.39 -11.58 9.80
C LEU A 66 -6.30 -10.57 10.51
N LYS A 67 -7.07 -11.06 11.48
CA LYS A 67 -7.82 -10.26 12.46
C LYS A 67 -7.16 -10.41 13.84
N PRO A 68 -6.15 -9.60 14.19
CA PRO A 68 -5.62 -9.57 15.55
C PRO A 68 -6.71 -9.15 16.54
N GLN A 69 -6.76 -9.80 17.70
CA GLN A 69 -7.76 -9.49 18.74
C GLN A 69 -7.50 -8.15 19.46
N THR A 70 -6.34 -7.54 19.22
CA THR A 70 -5.95 -6.23 19.79
C THR A 70 -6.50 -5.04 19.02
N GLY A 71 -7.26 -5.27 17.94
CA GLY A 71 -7.82 -4.21 17.08
C GLY A 71 -7.09 -4.07 15.74
N PRO A 72 -7.40 -3.01 14.97
CA PRO A 72 -6.80 -2.79 13.66
C PRO A 72 -5.29 -2.53 13.78
N HIS A 73 -4.57 -2.82 12.69
CA HIS A 73 -3.14 -2.54 12.61
C HIS A 73 -2.87 -1.02 12.66
N VAL A 74 -1.86 -0.63 13.43
CA VAL A 74 -1.37 0.75 13.52
C VAL A 74 0.09 0.79 13.05
N PRO A 75 0.49 1.75 12.18
CA PRO A 75 1.88 1.90 11.78
C PRO A 75 2.81 2.04 12.99
N GLU A 76 3.85 1.21 13.06
CA GLU A 76 4.70 1.13 14.26
C GLU A 76 5.41 2.45 14.59
N GLY A 77 5.70 3.28 13.58
CA GLY A 77 6.31 4.59 13.78
C GLY A 77 5.45 5.59 14.57
N THR A 78 4.15 5.32 14.74
CA THR A 78 3.25 6.14 15.56
C THR A 78 2.96 5.52 16.94
N LEU A 79 3.51 4.33 17.22
CA LEU A 79 3.27 3.59 18.45
C LEU A 79 4.42 3.79 19.47
N PRO A 80 4.13 3.84 20.78
CA PRO A 80 5.17 3.71 21.80
C PRO A 80 5.79 2.31 21.77
N ALA A 81 7.05 2.18 22.20
CA ALA A 81 7.82 0.92 22.09
C ALA A 81 7.11 -0.32 22.68
N GLY A 82 6.45 -0.18 23.84
CA GLY A 82 5.68 -1.28 24.43
C GLY A 82 4.48 -1.73 23.59
N ALA A 83 3.81 -0.78 22.90
CA ALA A 83 2.69 -1.08 22.02
C ALA A 83 3.15 -1.74 20.71
N VAL A 84 4.35 -1.42 20.21
CA VAL A 84 4.95 -2.13 19.06
C VAL A 84 5.12 -3.61 19.39
N ILE A 85 5.71 -3.93 20.54
CA ILE A 85 5.91 -5.33 20.97
C ILE A 85 4.55 -6.03 21.12
N ALA A 86 3.58 -5.39 21.76
CA ALA A 86 2.24 -5.94 21.92
C ALA A 86 1.55 -6.22 20.57
N GLN A 87 1.66 -5.31 19.60
CA GLN A 87 1.10 -5.49 18.26
C GLN A 87 1.76 -6.67 17.52
N ARG A 88 3.09 -6.75 17.52
CA ARG A 88 3.82 -7.86 16.89
C ARG A 88 3.46 -9.21 17.51
N ASN A 89 3.34 -9.27 18.84
CA ASN A 89 2.89 -10.47 19.54
C ASN A 89 1.45 -10.86 19.16
N ALA A 90 0.55 -9.87 19.01
CA ALA A 90 -0.82 -10.11 18.57
C ALA A 90 -0.90 -10.65 17.14
N ILE A 91 -0.07 -10.12 16.22
CA ILE A 91 0.06 -10.62 14.85
C ILE A 91 0.58 -12.06 14.85
N ALA A 92 1.66 -12.34 15.58
CA ALA A 92 2.24 -13.68 15.69
C ALA A 92 1.23 -14.68 16.26
N ALA A 93 0.49 -14.30 17.30
CA ALA A 93 -0.56 -15.14 17.88
C ALA A 93 -1.73 -15.37 16.92
N ALA A 94 -2.14 -14.37 16.14
CA ALA A 94 -3.17 -14.54 15.11
C ALA A 94 -2.71 -15.50 14.00
N SER A 95 -1.48 -15.34 13.51
CA SER A 95 -0.84 -16.24 12.54
C SER A 95 -0.84 -17.69 13.05
N ALA A 96 -0.36 -17.90 14.28
CA ALA A 96 -0.30 -19.23 14.90
C ALA A 96 -1.67 -19.90 15.03
N ARG A 97 -2.71 -19.14 15.40
CA ARG A 97 -4.09 -19.65 15.48
C ARG A 97 -4.60 -20.11 14.11
N VAL A 98 -4.38 -19.32 13.06
CA VAL A 98 -4.76 -19.69 11.69
C VAL A 98 -4.02 -20.97 11.25
N ILE A 99 -2.70 -21.01 11.42
CA ILE A 99 -1.87 -22.17 11.03
C ILE A 99 -2.32 -23.43 11.78
N SER A 100 -2.61 -23.34 13.08
CA SER A 100 -3.03 -24.49 13.89
C SER A 100 -4.33 -25.16 13.44
N ARG A 101 -5.17 -24.44 12.68
CA ARG A 101 -6.43 -24.97 12.12
C ARG A 101 -6.25 -25.63 10.76
N LEU A 102 -5.11 -25.41 10.11
CA LEU A 102 -4.82 -25.98 8.79
C LEU A 102 -4.07 -27.31 8.95
N SER A 103 -4.49 -28.34 8.22
CA SER A 103 -3.71 -29.57 8.12
C SER A 103 -2.37 -29.29 7.40
N ALA A 104 -1.30 -29.96 7.81
CA ALA A 104 -0.01 -29.92 7.12
C ALA A 104 -0.11 -30.35 5.65
N SER A 105 -1.10 -31.18 5.30
CA SER A 105 -1.37 -31.58 3.91
C SER A 105 -2.08 -30.49 3.09
N ASP A 106 -2.65 -29.47 3.73
CA ASP A 106 -3.52 -28.49 3.09
C ASP A 106 -2.86 -27.16 2.80
N HIS A 107 -1.71 -26.90 3.42
CA HIS A 107 -0.99 -25.66 3.26
C HIS A 107 0.53 -25.83 3.31
N SER A 108 1.24 -24.87 2.75
CA SER A 108 2.63 -24.58 3.07
C SER A 108 2.78 -23.09 3.38
N ILE A 109 3.69 -22.76 4.29
CA ILE A 109 3.92 -21.37 4.71
C ILE A 109 4.95 -20.77 3.76
N VAL A 110 4.54 -19.73 3.02
CA VAL A 110 5.44 -18.97 2.14
C VAL A 110 6.11 -17.85 2.93
N ARG A 111 5.34 -17.09 3.74
CA ARG A 111 5.86 -15.99 4.56
C ARG A 111 4.97 -15.68 5.74
N GLN A 112 5.57 -15.51 6.91
CA GLN A 112 4.94 -14.88 8.07
C GLN A 112 5.46 -13.44 8.18
N PHE A 113 4.55 -12.47 8.28
CA PHE A 113 4.92 -11.07 8.47
C PHE A 113 4.86 -10.73 9.95
N ASN A 114 5.86 -10.01 10.45
CA ASN A 114 5.99 -9.68 11.87
C ASN A 114 5.36 -8.32 12.21
N THR A 115 5.45 -7.37 11.27
CA THR A 115 5.04 -5.98 11.49
C THR A 115 3.64 -5.69 10.94
N VAL A 116 3.17 -6.48 9.97
CA VAL A 116 1.85 -6.35 9.35
C VAL A 116 1.05 -7.63 9.53
N GLY A 117 -0.27 -7.51 9.67
CA GLY A 117 -1.20 -8.61 9.93
C GLY A 117 -1.49 -9.48 8.72
N PHE A 118 -0.47 -10.00 8.05
CA PHE A 118 -0.60 -10.86 6.88
C PHE A 118 0.13 -12.19 7.05
N LEU A 119 -0.37 -13.20 6.35
CA LEU A 119 0.24 -14.52 6.24
C LEU A 119 0.16 -14.96 4.77
N ALA A 120 1.31 -15.19 4.14
CA ALA A 120 1.35 -15.72 2.78
C ALA A 120 1.45 -17.24 2.84
N LEU A 121 0.50 -17.92 2.20
CA LEU A 121 0.39 -19.38 2.18
C LEU A 121 0.27 -19.87 0.75
N GLU A 122 0.67 -21.11 0.51
CA GLU A 122 0.14 -21.90 -0.59
C GLU A 122 -0.90 -22.86 -0.02
N VAL A 123 -2.11 -22.89 -0.58
CA VAL A 123 -3.23 -23.70 -0.06
C VAL A 123 -3.90 -24.50 -1.16
N ASN A 124 -4.41 -25.68 -0.80
CA ASN A 124 -5.34 -26.44 -1.65
C ASN A 124 -6.80 -26.07 -1.33
N ALA A 125 -7.76 -26.72 -1.99
CA ALA A 125 -9.18 -26.45 -1.79
C ALA A 125 -9.65 -26.64 -0.33
N ARG A 126 -9.13 -27.66 0.38
CA ARG A 126 -9.43 -27.90 1.80
C ARG A 126 -8.86 -26.81 2.69
N GLY A 127 -7.64 -26.36 2.42
CA GLY A 127 -7.00 -25.24 3.12
C GLY A 127 -7.75 -23.94 2.92
N LEU A 128 -8.18 -23.64 1.68
CA LEU A 128 -8.98 -22.44 1.40
C LEU A 128 -10.34 -22.48 2.12
N ALA A 129 -11.01 -23.62 2.14
CA ALA A 129 -12.27 -23.79 2.88
C ALA A 129 -12.10 -23.62 4.40
N ALA A 130 -10.97 -24.12 4.96
CA ALA A 130 -10.66 -23.93 6.38
C ALA A 130 -10.39 -22.45 6.72
N LEU A 131 -9.72 -21.71 5.84
CA LEU A 131 -9.54 -20.26 5.98
C LEU A 131 -10.88 -19.51 5.90
N GLU A 132 -11.78 -19.94 5.01
CA GLU A 132 -13.13 -19.37 4.87
C GLU A 132 -14.00 -19.60 6.11
N ALA A 133 -13.83 -20.74 6.77
CA ALA A 133 -14.53 -21.07 8.01
C ALA A 133 -14.01 -20.30 9.23
N ASP A 134 -12.77 -19.78 9.21
CA ASP A 134 -12.16 -19.06 10.34
C ASP A 134 -12.56 -17.58 10.38
N THR A 135 -13.84 -17.33 10.66
CA THR A 135 -14.42 -15.99 10.76
C THR A 135 -13.80 -15.12 11.86
N THR A 136 -13.17 -15.76 12.84
CA THR A 136 -12.59 -15.11 14.02
C THR A 136 -11.20 -14.54 13.75
N ASN A 137 -10.36 -15.24 12.97
CA ASN A 137 -8.95 -14.87 12.80
C ASN A 137 -8.62 -14.43 11.37
N VAL A 138 -9.51 -14.67 10.41
CA VAL A 138 -9.33 -14.29 9.01
C VAL A 138 -10.33 -13.19 8.62
N ALA A 139 -9.83 -12.09 8.07
CA ALA A 139 -10.63 -11.02 7.49
C ALA A 139 -10.93 -11.23 6.02
N ALA A 140 -9.91 -11.63 5.26
CA ALA A 140 -9.99 -11.81 3.82
C ALA A 140 -8.88 -12.76 3.37
N VAL A 141 -9.09 -13.37 2.21
CA VAL A 141 -8.07 -14.14 1.50
C VAL A 141 -8.01 -13.63 0.08
N THR A 142 -6.85 -13.13 -0.31
CA THR A 142 -6.61 -12.58 -1.65
C THR A 142 -5.60 -13.45 -2.40
N ALA A 143 -5.68 -13.45 -3.73
CA ALA A 143 -4.71 -14.16 -4.55
C ALA A 143 -3.35 -13.45 -4.48
N ASP A 144 -2.28 -14.22 -4.31
CA ASP A 144 -0.92 -13.71 -4.45
C ASP A 144 -0.57 -13.63 -5.95
N VAL A 145 -0.53 -12.41 -6.48
CA VAL A 145 -0.35 -12.12 -7.91
C VAL A 145 0.82 -11.18 -8.13
N LEU A 146 1.51 -11.38 -9.25
CA LEU A 146 2.66 -10.56 -9.61
C LEU A 146 2.20 -9.14 -10.02
N ALA A 147 2.67 -8.13 -9.28
CA ALA A 147 2.63 -6.75 -9.74
C ALA A 147 3.73 -6.54 -10.80
N ARG A 148 3.39 -5.95 -11.95
CA ARG A 148 4.35 -5.64 -13.01
C ARG A 148 4.83 -4.20 -12.88
N PRO A 149 6.11 -3.91 -13.18
CA PRO A 149 6.61 -2.54 -13.23
C PRO A 149 5.77 -1.69 -14.17
N VAL A 150 5.55 -0.44 -13.77
CA VAL A 150 4.89 0.60 -14.56
C VAL A 150 5.88 1.74 -14.78
N GLU A 151 5.75 2.43 -15.90
CA GLU A 151 6.65 3.53 -16.26
C GLU A 151 6.46 4.73 -15.32
N ALA A 152 7.55 5.36 -14.91
CA ALA A 152 7.53 6.53 -14.04
C ALA A 152 7.45 7.85 -14.86
N PRO A 153 6.79 8.91 -14.35
CA PRO A 153 6.78 10.23 -14.98
C PRO A 153 8.18 10.87 -15.05
N ASN A 154 8.40 11.72 -16.06
CA ASN A 154 9.68 12.41 -16.30
C ASN A 154 9.91 13.59 -15.32
N VAL A 155 11.14 13.73 -14.80
CA VAL A 155 11.59 14.79 -13.88
C VAL A 155 11.29 16.21 -14.39
N SER A 156 11.36 16.45 -15.70
CA SER A 156 11.06 17.77 -16.28
C SER A 156 9.60 18.20 -16.09
N LEU A 157 8.67 17.26 -15.91
CA LEU A 157 7.25 17.58 -15.68
C LEU A 157 7.01 18.14 -14.27
N VAL A 158 7.91 17.88 -13.31
CA VAL A 158 7.77 18.29 -11.91
C VAL A 158 8.74 19.41 -11.51
N GLN A 159 9.48 19.99 -12.47
CA GLN A 159 10.42 21.09 -12.25
C GLN A 159 11.46 20.80 -11.15
N GLY A 160 11.86 19.53 -11.00
CA GLY A 160 12.78 19.08 -9.96
C GLY A 160 14.20 19.61 -10.10
N ASP A 161 14.56 20.14 -11.26
CA ASP A 161 15.83 20.83 -11.54
C ASP A 161 15.94 22.17 -10.80
N GLN A 162 14.82 22.86 -10.60
CA GLN A 162 14.81 24.22 -10.02
C GLN A 162 15.11 24.24 -8.51
N VAL A 163 14.86 23.13 -7.80
CA VAL A 163 15.05 23.08 -6.33
C VAL A 163 16.50 22.93 -5.90
N TRP A 164 17.38 22.45 -6.80
CA TRP A 164 18.81 22.36 -6.55
C TRP A 164 19.46 23.75 -6.46
N ASP A 165 19.04 24.68 -7.33
CA ASP A 165 19.55 26.05 -7.38
C ASP A 165 19.23 26.87 -6.11
N VAL A 166 18.22 26.45 -5.34
CA VAL A 166 17.85 27.05 -4.06
C VAL A 166 18.32 26.22 -2.85
N GLY A 167 19.18 25.22 -3.07
CA GLY A 167 19.94 24.52 -2.04
C GLY A 167 19.29 23.27 -1.45
N TYR A 168 18.20 22.75 -2.03
CA TYR A 168 17.62 21.47 -1.60
C TYR A 168 18.22 20.31 -2.39
N ASP A 169 18.95 19.42 -1.73
CA ASP A 169 19.65 18.28 -2.37
C ASP A 169 19.25 16.90 -1.80
N GLY A 170 18.42 16.87 -0.76
CA GLY A 170 17.99 15.65 -0.08
C GLY A 170 18.99 15.12 0.97
N SER A 171 20.05 15.86 1.29
CA SER A 171 21.04 15.49 2.30
C SER A 171 20.37 15.15 3.64
N GLY A 172 20.78 14.02 4.25
CA GLY A 172 20.22 13.52 5.51
C GLY A 172 18.90 12.75 5.38
N THR A 173 18.36 12.60 4.17
CA THR A 173 17.14 11.80 3.90
C THR A 173 17.49 10.52 3.15
N VAL A 174 16.86 9.41 3.54
CA VAL A 174 16.95 8.12 2.83
C VAL A 174 15.61 7.79 2.22
N ILE A 175 15.60 7.39 0.95
CA ILE A 175 14.41 6.99 0.20
C ILE A 175 14.46 5.49 -0.06
N ALA A 176 13.44 4.76 0.39
CA ALA A 176 13.29 3.34 0.08
C ALA A 176 12.62 3.17 -1.29
N VAL A 177 13.28 2.48 -2.21
CA VAL A 177 12.77 2.15 -3.54
C VAL A 177 12.48 0.65 -3.62
N LEU A 178 11.21 0.28 -3.78
CA LEU A 178 10.75 -1.10 -3.91
C LEU A 178 10.61 -1.44 -5.39
N ASP A 179 11.69 -1.94 -5.99
CA ASP A 179 11.75 -2.28 -7.41
C ASP A 179 12.47 -3.63 -7.61
N THR A 180 12.80 -3.94 -8.86
CA THR A 180 13.57 -5.10 -9.33
C THR A 180 15.02 -5.13 -8.86
N GLY A 181 15.51 -4.03 -8.27
CA GLY A 181 16.89 -3.89 -7.77
C GLY A 181 17.49 -2.55 -8.18
N VAL A 182 18.79 -2.40 -7.93
CA VAL A 182 19.58 -1.22 -8.34
C VAL A 182 20.94 -1.67 -8.85
N ASP A 183 21.42 -1.07 -9.94
CA ASP A 183 22.83 -1.15 -10.31
C ASP A 183 23.63 -0.18 -9.44
N SER A 184 24.06 -0.65 -8.27
CA SER A 184 24.82 0.16 -7.31
C SER A 184 26.21 0.58 -7.81
N THR A 185 26.69 -0.01 -8.91
CA THR A 185 27.99 0.33 -9.51
C THR A 185 27.90 1.44 -10.55
N HIS A 186 26.69 1.86 -10.93
CA HIS A 186 26.49 2.92 -11.91
C HIS A 186 27.07 4.26 -11.39
N PRO A 187 27.86 5.00 -12.19
CA PRO A 187 28.54 6.22 -11.74
C PRO A 187 27.63 7.28 -11.12
N PHE A 188 26.38 7.40 -11.57
CA PHE A 188 25.40 8.37 -11.03
C PHE A 188 24.87 8.01 -9.64
N LEU A 189 25.03 6.76 -9.22
CA LEU A 189 24.59 6.25 -7.92
C LEU A 189 25.75 6.09 -6.92
N ALA A 190 26.97 6.48 -7.31
CA ALA A 190 28.14 6.47 -6.44
C ALA A 190 27.86 7.24 -5.14
N GLY A 191 27.98 6.54 -4.00
CA GLY A 191 27.72 7.10 -2.67
C GLY A 191 26.25 7.41 -2.35
N LYS A 192 25.29 6.98 -3.19
CA LYS A 192 23.84 7.22 -2.99
C LYS A 192 23.06 5.99 -2.52
N VAL A 193 23.60 4.78 -2.71
CA VAL A 193 22.98 3.54 -2.22
C VAL A 193 23.49 3.24 -0.82
N VAL A 194 22.57 3.03 0.12
CA VAL A 194 22.85 2.72 1.52
C VAL A 194 22.09 1.44 1.91
N GLU A 195 22.71 0.56 2.70
CA GLU A 195 22.13 -0.70 3.20
C GLU A 195 22.13 -0.79 4.73
#